data_AF-A0A0F2RZF3-F1
#
_entry.id   AF-A0A0F2RZF3-F1
#
_cell.length_a   1.000
_cell.length_b   1.000
_cell.length_c   1.000
_cell.angle_alpha   90.00
_cell.angle_beta   90.00
_cell.angle_gamma   90.00
#
_symmetry.space_group_name_H-M   'P 1'
#
loop_
_entity.id
_entity.type
_entity.pdbx_description
1 polymer ?
#
loop_
_entity_poly.entity_id
_entity_poly.type
_entity_poly.pdbx_seq_one_letter_code
_entity_poly.pdbx_strand_id
1 'polypeptide(L)'
;MQIDFSQMITAEAKAVIAASVRAADIKAECRARILAIGSETTQMNIAQAGIVFTAAVLDGASREVALKASGLREGDLGLARDWKAWVTSMQVECRRSIESGDDAVWPKVPDGVVGLAARF
;
A
#
# COMPACT_ATOMS: atom_id res chain seq x y z
N MET A 1 49.49 -1.89 27.03
CA MET A 1 48.42 -2.28 26.08
C MET A 1 47.16 -1.55 26.50
N GLN A 2 46.75 -0.54 25.75
CA GLN A 2 45.59 0.29 26.05
C GLN A 2 44.47 -0.19 25.12
N ILE A 3 43.46 -0.86 25.68
CA ILE A 3 42.30 -1.30 24.90
C ILE A 3 41.52 -0.04 24.52
N ASP A 4 41.30 0.14 23.22
CA ASP A 4 40.47 1.22 22.69
C ASP A 4 38.99 0.80 22.77
N PHE A 5 38.31 1.27 23.81
CA PHE A 5 36.89 0.98 24.05
C PHE A 5 35.95 1.71 23.08
N SER A 6 36.45 2.63 22.25
CA SER A 6 35.64 3.29 21.21
C SER A 6 35.23 2.33 20.08
N GLN A 7 35.93 1.20 19.94
CA GLN A 7 35.61 0.14 18.97
C GLN A 7 34.77 -1.00 19.58
N MET A 8 34.34 -0.88 20.83
CA MET A 8 33.53 -1.90 21.49
C MET A 8 32.08 -1.83 21.00
N ILE A 9 31.72 -2.70 20.05
CA ILE A 9 30.32 -2.91 19.66
C ILE A 9 29.62 -3.59 20.84
N THR A 10 28.75 -2.87 21.54
CA THR A 10 27.96 -3.43 22.65
C THR A 10 26.82 -4.31 22.16
N ALA A 11 26.26 -5.14 23.04
CA ALA A 11 25.09 -5.95 22.71
C ALA A 11 23.88 -5.09 22.32
N GLU A 12 23.73 -3.93 22.98
CA GLU A 12 22.70 -2.93 22.71
C GLU A 12 22.88 -2.33 21.30
N ALA A 13 24.11 -1.99 20.91
CA ALA A 13 24.40 -1.51 19.57
C ALA A 13 24.04 -2.55 18.49
N LYS A 14 24.31 -3.84 18.73
CA LYS A 14 23.89 -4.92 17.82
C LYS A 14 22.37 -5.05 17.75
N ALA A 15 21.69 -4.95 18.89
CA ALA A 15 20.22 -5.02 18.94
C ALA A 15 19.56 -3.88 18.17
N VAL A 16 20.08 -2.66 18.29
CA VAL A 16 19.58 -1.49 17.54
C VAL A 16 19.78 -1.66 16.02
N ILE A 17 20.94 -2.16 15.59
CA ILE A 17 21.21 -2.45 14.17
C ILE A 17 20.28 -3.56 13.66
N ALA A 18 20.10 -4.65 14.43
CA ALA A 18 19.22 -5.73 14.03
C ALA A 18 17.76 -5.26 13.90
N ALA A 19 17.28 -4.43 14.82
CA ALA A 19 15.95 -3.84 14.76
C ALA A 19 15.77 -2.92 13.54
N SER A 20 16.79 -2.11 13.19
CA SER A 20 16.70 -1.20 12.04
C SER A 20 16.70 -1.95 10.70
N VAL A 21 17.52 -3.00 10.56
CA VAL A 21 17.53 -3.88 9.39
C VAL A 21 16.17 -4.56 9.24
N ARG A 22 15.67 -5.19 10.30
CA ARG A 22 14.34 -5.82 10.30
C ARG A 22 13.24 -4.84 9.90
N ALA A 23 13.27 -3.62 10.43
CA ALA A 23 12.27 -2.61 10.09
C ALA A 23 12.34 -2.18 8.62
N ALA A 24 13.54 -2.14 8.01
CA ALA A 24 13.70 -1.88 6.59
C ALA A 24 13.13 -3.04 5.74
N ASP A 25 13.39 -4.28 6.14
CA ASP A 25 12.91 -5.48 5.46
C ASP A 25 11.38 -5.56 5.46
N ILE A 26 10.74 -5.31 6.62
CA ILE A 26 9.27 -5.29 6.73
C ILE A 26 8.66 -4.20 5.84
N LYS A 27 9.27 -3.00 5.77
CA LYS A 27 8.81 -1.93 4.89
C LYS A 27 8.93 -2.31 3.42
N ALA A 28 10.03 -2.95 3.04
CA ALA A 28 10.26 -3.41 1.67
C ALA A 28 9.24 -4.48 1.27
N GLU A 29 8.98 -5.47 2.14
CA GLU A 29 7.99 -6.51 1.91
C GLU A 29 6.57 -5.94 1.81
N CYS A 30 6.19 -5.06 2.74
CA CYS A 30 4.88 -4.38 2.70
C CYS A 30 4.67 -3.67 1.36
N ARG A 31 5.68 -2.93 0.88
CA ARG A 31 5.64 -2.25 -0.42
C ARG A 31 5.54 -3.25 -1.57
N ALA A 32 6.36 -4.30 -1.57
CA ALA A 32 6.35 -5.32 -2.61
C ALA A 32 4.98 -6.00 -2.74
N ARG A 33 4.35 -6.35 -1.60
CA ARG A 33 3.01 -6.97 -1.57
C ARG A 33 1.92 -6.05 -2.10
N ILE A 34 1.96 -4.75 -1.77
CA ILE A 34 1.02 -3.77 -2.31
C ILE A 34 1.19 -3.63 -3.83
N LEU A 35 2.42 -3.51 -4.30
CA LEU A 35 2.73 -3.32 -5.72
C LEU A 35 2.53 -4.58 -6.56
N ALA A 36 2.54 -5.76 -5.95
CA ALA A 36 2.21 -7.02 -6.63
C ALA A 36 0.75 -7.06 -7.12
N ILE A 37 -0.15 -6.29 -6.52
CA ILE A 37 -1.55 -6.19 -6.94
C ILE A 37 -1.70 -5.17 -8.08
N GLY A 38 -1.01 -4.04 -7.96
CA GLY A 38 -0.92 -3.08 -9.05
C GLY A 38 0.15 -2.03 -8.79
N SER A 39 0.79 -1.62 -9.88
CA SER A 39 1.86 -0.62 -9.87
C SER A 39 1.39 0.73 -9.33
N GLU A 40 2.33 1.62 -9.02
CA GLU A 40 2.01 3.01 -8.68
C GLU A 40 1.26 3.70 -9.84
N THR A 41 1.61 3.38 -11.09
CA THR A 41 0.91 3.86 -12.29
C THR A 41 -0.53 3.35 -12.32
N THR A 42 -0.77 2.07 -12.08
CA THR A 42 -2.14 1.50 -12.01
C THR A 42 -2.97 2.20 -10.93
N GLN A 43 -2.39 2.41 -9.74
CA GLN A 43 -3.06 3.12 -8.64
C GLN A 43 -3.43 4.56 -9.02
N MET A 44 -2.51 5.27 -9.69
CA MET A 44 -2.73 6.63 -10.18
C MET A 44 -3.82 6.68 -11.26
N ASN A 45 -3.81 5.75 -12.21
CA ASN A 45 -4.82 5.65 -13.27
C ASN A 45 -6.23 5.44 -12.69
N ILE A 46 -6.37 4.58 -11.68
CA ILE A 46 -7.65 4.36 -11.00
C ILE A 46 -8.11 5.60 -10.24
N ALA A 47 -7.21 6.27 -9.53
CA ALA A 47 -7.53 7.52 -8.84
C ALA A 47 -7.98 8.61 -9.83
N GLN A 48 -7.27 8.75 -10.95
CA GLN A 48 -7.64 9.68 -12.02
C GLN A 48 -9.00 9.35 -12.62
N ALA A 49 -9.30 8.06 -12.87
CA ALA A 49 -10.61 7.65 -13.35
C ALA A 49 -11.74 8.05 -12.36
N GLY A 50 -11.52 7.89 -11.06
CA GLY A 50 -12.45 8.38 -10.03
C GLY A 50 -12.67 9.90 -10.06
N ILE A 51 -11.60 10.66 -10.30
CA ILE A 51 -11.67 12.12 -10.47
C ILE A 51 -12.47 12.50 -11.71
N VAL A 52 -12.18 11.88 -12.87
CA VAL A 52 -12.89 12.12 -14.13
C VAL A 52 -14.38 11.80 -13.98
N PHE A 53 -14.72 10.68 -13.36
CA PHE A 53 -16.11 10.31 -13.08
C PHE A 53 -16.81 11.39 -12.22
N THR A 54 -16.16 11.81 -11.14
CA THR A 54 -16.74 12.79 -10.21
C THR A 54 -16.94 14.15 -10.87
N ALA A 55 -15.95 14.61 -11.64
CA ALA A 55 -16.05 15.86 -12.39
C ALA A 55 -17.21 15.82 -13.40
N ALA A 56 -17.34 14.75 -14.19
CA ALA A 56 -18.43 14.62 -15.15
C ALA A 56 -19.81 14.65 -14.48
N VAL A 57 -19.97 13.98 -13.32
CA VAL A 57 -21.23 14.01 -12.56
C VAL A 57 -21.53 15.41 -12.01
N LEU A 58 -20.52 16.11 -11.50
CA LEU A 58 -20.69 17.50 -11.01
C LEU A 58 -21.08 18.46 -12.13
N ASP A 59 -20.59 18.21 -13.36
CA ASP A 59 -20.95 18.96 -14.56
C ASP A 59 -22.34 18.58 -15.13
N GLY A 60 -23.08 17.70 -14.44
CA GLY A 60 -24.44 17.31 -14.79
C GLY A 60 -24.55 16.16 -15.80
N ALA A 61 -23.45 15.46 -16.10
CA ALA A 61 -23.50 14.27 -16.95
C ALA A 61 -24.29 13.14 -16.27
N SER A 62 -24.99 12.34 -17.08
CA SER A 62 -25.58 11.11 -16.57
C SER A 62 -24.51 10.14 -16.09
N ARG A 63 -24.89 9.23 -15.19
CA ARG A 63 -23.97 8.20 -14.66
C ARG A 63 -23.34 7.36 -15.78
N GLU A 64 -24.11 6.99 -16.80
CA GLU A 64 -23.63 6.24 -17.96
C GLU A 64 -22.52 6.99 -18.71
N VAL A 65 -22.74 8.30 -18.95
CA VAL A 65 -21.75 9.16 -19.62
C VAL A 65 -20.48 9.29 -18.77
N ALA A 66 -20.64 9.50 -17.45
CA ALA A 66 -19.51 9.61 -16.54
C ALA A 66 -18.67 8.33 -16.48
N LEU A 67 -19.30 7.15 -16.41
CA LEU A 67 -18.62 5.85 -16.44
C LEU A 67 -17.83 5.65 -17.74
N LYS A 68 -18.45 5.99 -18.88
CA LYS A 68 -17.79 5.91 -20.18
C LYS A 68 -16.59 6.84 -20.27
N ALA A 69 -16.71 8.09 -19.80
CA ALA A 69 -15.65 9.08 -19.84
C ALA A 69 -14.45 8.70 -18.95
N SER A 70 -14.71 8.09 -17.79
CA SER A 70 -13.66 7.65 -16.87
C SER A 70 -13.07 6.27 -17.19
N GLY A 71 -13.68 5.50 -18.10
CA GLY A 71 -13.32 4.10 -18.34
C GLY A 71 -13.70 3.15 -17.19
N LEU A 72 -14.54 3.60 -16.25
CA LEU A 72 -14.98 2.80 -15.10
C LEU A 72 -16.21 1.98 -15.47
N ARG A 73 -16.40 0.87 -14.76
CA ARG A 73 -17.62 0.07 -14.77
C ARG A 73 -18.39 0.26 -13.47
N GLU A 74 -19.66 -0.15 -13.49
CA GLU A 74 -20.44 -0.23 -12.26
C GLU A 74 -19.71 -1.08 -11.21
N GLY A 75 -19.65 -0.56 -9.99
CA GLY A 75 -18.92 -1.19 -8.87
C GLY A 75 -17.43 -0.85 -8.76
N ASP A 76 -16.77 -0.32 -9.81
CA ASP A 76 -15.32 -0.08 -9.79
C ASP A 76 -14.90 0.95 -8.73
N LEU A 77 -15.70 1.98 -8.50
CA LEU A 77 -15.46 2.94 -7.41
C LEU A 77 -15.54 2.30 -6.02
N GLY A 78 -16.36 1.25 -5.87
CA GLY A 78 -16.40 0.45 -4.65
C GLY A 78 -15.10 -0.32 -4.45
N LEU A 79 -14.69 -1.06 -5.47
CA LEU A 79 -13.43 -1.81 -5.48
C LEU A 79 -12.20 -0.91 -5.26
N ALA A 80 -12.19 0.30 -5.82
CA ALA A 80 -11.12 1.27 -5.60
C ALA A 80 -11.03 1.74 -4.13
N ARG A 81 -12.19 1.95 -3.47
CA ARG A 81 -12.23 2.25 -2.03
C ARG A 81 -11.75 1.07 -1.19
N ASP A 82 -12.20 -0.14 -1.52
CA ASP A 82 -11.80 -1.35 -0.81
C ASP A 82 -10.29 -1.60 -0.95
N TRP A 83 -9.73 -1.39 -2.15
CA TRP A 83 -8.30 -1.43 -2.36
C TRP A 83 -7.58 -0.38 -1.50
N LYS A 84 -8.04 0.88 -1.48
CA LYS A 84 -7.43 1.91 -0.64
C LYS A 84 -7.46 1.56 0.85
N ALA A 85 -8.57 0.98 1.32
CA ALA A 85 -8.72 0.51 2.69
C ALA A 85 -7.71 -0.62 2.98
N TRP A 86 -7.60 -1.62 2.09
CA TRP A 86 -6.61 -2.69 2.21
C TRP A 86 -5.16 -2.18 2.24
N VAL A 87 -4.79 -1.23 1.38
CA VAL A 87 -3.45 -0.60 1.42
C VAL A 87 -3.20 0.06 2.77
N THR A 88 -4.19 0.75 3.33
CA THR A 88 -4.08 1.34 4.67
C THR A 88 -3.89 0.25 5.73
N SER A 89 -4.64 -0.86 5.68
CA SER A 89 -4.49 -1.99 6.60
C SER A 89 -3.11 -2.64 6.51
N MET A 90 -2.57 -2.83 5.30
CA MET A 90 -1.19 -3.31 5.08
C MET A 90 -0.17 -2.40 5.78
N GLN A 91 -0.32 -1.08 5.64
CA GLN A 91 0.58 -0.11 6.25
C GLN A 91 0.46 -0.07 7.78
N VAL A 92 -0.74 -0.24 8.33
CA VAL A 92 -0.97 -0.37 9.78
C VAL A 92 -0.28 -1.62 10.31
N GLU A 93 -0.44 -2.76 9.64
CA GLU A 93 0.17 -4.03 10.06
C GLU A 93 1.71 -3.97 9.98
N CYS A 94 2.25 -3.36 8.94
CA CYS A 94 3.68 -3.09 8.81
C CYS A 94 4.21 -2.30 10.01
N ARG A 95 3.54 -1.21 10.42
CA ARG A 95 3.93 -0.44 11.61
C ARG A 95 3.82 -1.27 12.89
N ARG A 96 2.74 -2.02 13.06
CA ARG A 96 2.54 -2.90 14.22
C ARG A 96 3.67 -3.92 14.34
N SER A 97 4.04 -4.60 13.26
CA SER A 97 5.11 -5.60 13.24
C SER A 97 6.49 -5.00 13.55
N ILE A 98 6.74 -3.76 13.15
CA ILE A 98 7.97 -3.02 13.50
C ILE A 98 7.99 -2.67 14.99
N GLU A 99 6.88 -2.16 15.52
CA GLU A 99 6.78 -1.69 16.92
C GLU A 99 6.78 -2.85 17.93
N SER A 100 6.08 -3.94 17.62
CA SER A 100 5.93 -5.11 18.50
C SER A 100 7.12 -6.07 18.43
N GLY A 101 7.81 -6.14 17.30
CA GLY A 101 8.79 -7.20 17.04
C GLY A 101 8.17 -8.54 16.60
N ASP A 102 6.84 -8.62 16.49
CA ASP A 102 6.14 -9.81 15.98
C ASP A 102 6.12 -9.87 14.46
N ASP A 103 5.90 -11.05 13.90
CA ASP A 103 5.73 -11.22 12.45
C ASP A 103 4.47 -10.53 11.93
N ALA A 104 4.53 -10.01 10.70
CA ALA A 104 3.42 -9.33 10.07
C ALA A 104 2.32 -10.30 9.63
N VAL A 105 1.07 -10.00 9.97
CA VAL A 105 -0.12 -10.76 9.57
C VAL A 105 -0.83 -10.04 8.43
N TRP A 106 -0.42 -10.34 7.20
CA TRP A 106 -0.86 -9.61 6.02
C TRP A 106 -2.38 -9.77 5.76
N PRO A 107 -3.16 -8.67 5.65
CA PRO A 107 -4.57 -8.76 5.33
C PRO A 107 -4.80 -9.35 3.93
N LYS A 108 -5.87 -10.15 3.80
CA LYS A 108 -6.30 -10.71 2.50
C LYS A 108 -6.68 -9.58 1.55
N VAL A 109 -6.26 -9.70 0.29
CA VAL A 109 -6.69 -8.80 -0.79
C VAL A 109 -8.21 -8.92 -0.98
N PRO A 110 -8.96 -7.80 -1.05
CA PRO A 110 -10.39 -7.85 -1.29
C PRO A 110 -10.73 -8.48 -2.65
N ASP A 111 -11.82 -9.23 -2.69
CA ASP A 111 -12.24 -9.91 -3.91
C ASP A 111 -12.54 -8.88 -5.02
N GLY A 112 -12.10 -9.16 -6.25
CA GLY A 112 -12.28 -8.26 -7.40
C GLY A 112 -11.23 -7.16 -7.56
N VAL A 113 -10.44 -6.82 -6.53
CA VAL A 113 -9.40 -5.77 -6.63
C VAL A 113 -8.33 -6.12 -7.66
N VAL A 114 -7.89 -7.38 -7.72
CA VAL A 114 -6.93 -7.85 -8.72
C VAL A 114 -7.48 -7.66 -10.14
N GLY A 115 -8.77 -7.91 -10.35
CA GLY A 115 -9.44 -7.72 -11.63
C GLY A 115 -9.68 -6.25 -12.00
N LEU A 116 -9.82 -5.37 -11.00
CA LEU A 116 -9.80 -3.93 -11.21
C LEU A 116 -8.39 -3.49 -11.65
N ALA A 117 -7.36 -3.87 -10.90
CA ALA A 117 -5.97 -3.51 -11.17
C ALA A 117 -5.51 -3.95 -12.56
N ALA A 118 -5.85 -5.17 -13.00
CA ALA A 118 -5.46 -5.68 -14.31
C ALA A 118 -6.05 -4.89 -15.51
N ARG A 119 -7.08 -4.07 -15.30
CA ARG A 119 -7.69 -3.24 -16.36
C ARG A 119 -7.09 -1.83 -16.47
N PHE A 120 -6.26 -1.42 -15.52
CA PHE A 120 -5.78 -0.03 -15.35
C PHE A 120 -4.25 0.08 -15.35
#